data_AF-A0A1Y3TUJ0-F1
#
_entry.id   AF-A0A1Y3TUJ0-F1
#
_cell.length_a   1.000
_cell.length_b   1.000
_cell.length_c   1.000
_cell.angle_alpha   90.00
_cell.angle_beta   90.00
_cell.angle_gamma   90.00
#
_symmetry.space_group_name_H-M   'P 1'
#
loop_
_entity.id
_entity.type
_entity.pdbx_description
1 polymer ?
#
loop_
_entity_poly.entity_id
_entity_poly.type
_entity_poly.pdbx_seq_one_letter_code
_entity_poly.pdbx_strand_id
1 'polypeptide(L)'
;MSKTRRPWKGFVRYMIYNYPHLCREEEHTGKTADANLRELPEAKRRQLEAVRQAIDAVRATKNGDAKLEVIDLYYWKKSHKLYGAALKVGVSAHTAIDWNTEFMDLVAKNYGLI
;
A
#
# COMPACT_ATOMS: atom_id res chain seq x y z
N MET A 1 -0.06 24.80 -4.51
CA MET A 1 -0.57 24.08 -3.32
C MET A 1 0.59 23.74 -2.40
N SER A 2 0.53 24.18 -1.14
CA SER A 2 1.61 24.03 -0.16
C SER A 2 1.95 22.55 0.04
N LYS A 3 3.19 22.15 -0.28
CA LYS A 3 3.72 20.81 0.02
C LYS A 3 4.04 20.74 1.50
N THR A 4 3.03 20.74 2.37
CA THR A 4 3.22 20.41 3.77
C THR A 4 3.86 19.02 3.81
N ARG A 5 5.12 18.92 4.27
CA ARG A 5 5.79 17.63 4.43
C ARG A 5 4.98 16.86 5.47
N ARG A 6 4.12 15.96 5.00
CA ARG A 6 3.35 15.05 5.86
C ARG A 6 4.37 14.21 6.64
N PRO A 7 4.49 14.36 7.97
CA PRO A 7 5.55 13.72 8.74
C PRO A 7 5.44 12.18 8.69
N TRP A 8 4.21 11.67 8.59
CA TRP A 8 3.92 10.24 8.45
C TRP A 8 4.27 9.63 7.08
N LYS A 9 4.56 10.44 6.06
CA LYS A 9 4.73 9.98 4.67
C LYS A 9 5.81 8.91 4.54
N GLY A 10 6.92 9.05 5.25
CA GLY A 10 8.02 8.08 5.23
C GLY A 10 7.58 6.72 5.77
N PHE A 11 6.89 6.72 6.90
CA PHE A 11 6.39 5.51 7.55
C PHE A 11 5.32 4.80 6.71
N VAL A 12 4.35 5.54 6.17
CA VAL A 12 3.33 4.96 5.27
C VAL A 12 3.97 4.37 4.02
N ARG A 13 4.97 5.04 3.46
CA ARG A 13 5.71 4.51 2.30
C ARG A 13 6.40 3.19 2.64
N TYR A 14 6.99 3.09 3.85
CA TYR A 14 7.55 1.84 4.35
C TYR A 14 6.49 0.74 4.45
N MET A 15 5.32 1.00 5.04
CA MET A 15 4.23 0.03 5.14
C MET A 15 3.83 -0.53 3.77
N ILE A 16 3.62 0.35 2.79
CA ILE A 16 3.21 -0.05 1.43
C ILE A 16 4.32 -0.86 0.74
N TYR A 17 5.60 -0.45 0.86
CA TYR A 17 6.71 -1.21 0.30
C TYR A 17 6.88 -2.59 0.94
N ASN A 18 6.64 -2.68 2.24
CA ASN A 18 6.84 -3.91 3.01
C ASN A 18 5.64 -4.87 2.90
N TYR A 19 4.51 -4.42 2.37
CA TYR A 19 3.26 -5.20 2.30
C TYR A 19 3.44 -6.62 1.72
N PRO A 20 4.10 -6.85 0.56
CA PRO A 20 4.27 -8.20 0.04
C PRO A 20 5.10 -9.12 0.95
N HIS A 21 6.05 -8.55 1.70
CA HIS A 21 6.83 -9.31 2.68
C HIS A 21 5.96 -9.68 3.88
N LEU A 22 5.14 -8.76 4.39
CA LEU A 22 4.23 -9.02 5.50
C LEU A 22 3.16 -10.08 5.14
N CYS A 23 2.64 -10.05 3.91
CA CYS A 23 1.74 -11.12 3.42
C CYS A 23 2.43 -12.49 3.45
N ARG A 24 3.67 -12.58 2.96
CA ARG A 24 4.44 -13.83 2.98
C ARG A 24 4.72 -14.31 4.41
N GLU A 25 5.08 -13.39 5.31
CA GLU A 25 5.33 -13.69 6.72
C GLU A 25 4.07 -14.24 7.40
N GLU A 26 2.90 -13.62 7.16
CA GLU A 26 1.60 -14.11 7.67
C GLU A 26 1.29 -15.53 7.16
N GLU A 27 1.43 -15.78 5.86
CA GLU A 27 1.21 -17.10 5.27
C GLU A 27 2.11 -18.19 5.88
N HIS A 28 3.38 -17.86 6.16
CA HIS A 28 4.30 -18.80 6.81
C HIS A 28 3.88 -19.10 8.25
N THR A 29 3.46 -18.10 9.02
CA THR A 29 2.99 -18.30 10.40
C THR A 29 1.78 -19.23 10.49
N GLY A 30 0.85 -19.16 9.52
CA GLY A 30 -0.31 -20.04 9.46
C GLY A 30 -0.04 -21.48 9.00
N LYS A 31 1.11 -21.77 8.37
CA LYS A 31 1.47 -23.11 7.86
C LYS A 31 2.28 -23.95 8.84
N THR A 32 2.87 -23.36 9.87
CA THR A 32 3.57 -24.09 10.94
C THR A 32 2.56 -24.73 11.90
N ALA A 33 2.73 -26.02 12.20
CA ALA A 33 1.88 -26.78 13.12
C ALA A 33 1.80 -26.19 14.55
N ASP A 34 2.79 -25.36 14.93
CA ASP A 34 2.83 -24.54 16.15
C ASP A 34 2.28 -23.11 15.96
N ALA A 35 1.23 -22.94 15.14
CA ALA A 35 0.62 -21.63 14.83
C ALA A 35 0.20 -20.83 16.07
N ASN A 36 0.00 -21.49 17.22
CA ASN A 36 -0.32 -20.84 18.50
C ASN A 36 0.81 -20.01 19.12
N LEU A 37 2.07 -20.13 18.65
CA LEU A 37 3.22 -19.47 19.32
C LEU A 37 3.86 -18.33 18.52
N ARG A 38 3.51 -18.14 17.25
CA ARG A 38 4.17 -17.16 16.36
C ARG A 38 3.16 -16.35 15.57
N GLU A 39 2.21 -15.73 16.25
CA GLU A 39 1.48 -14.64 15.62
C GLU A 39 2.45 -13.53 15.19
N LEU A 40 2.20 -12.93 14.03
CA LEU A 40 2.87 -11.69 13.65
C LEU A 40 2.75 -10.68 14.81
N PRO A 41 3.85 -9.99 15.19
CA PRO A 41 3.77 -8.92 16.17
C PRO A 41 2.63 -7.96 15.85
N GLU A 42 1.87 -7.53 16.85
CA GLU A 42 0.66 -6.71 16.69
C GLU A 42 0.91 -5.49 15.78
N ALA A 43 2.06 -4.84 15.93
CA ALA A 43 2.47 -3.72 15.09
C ALA A 43 2.52 -4.09 13.60
N LYS A 44 3.08 -5.25 13.24
CA LYS A 44 3.13 -5.72 11.85
C LYS A 44 1.74 -6.10 11.34
N ARG A 45 0.91 -6.73 12.18
CA ARG A 45 -0.49 -7.05 11.84
C ARG A 45 -1.27 -5.78 11.51
N ARG A 46 -1.15 -4.73 12.32
CA ARG A 46 -1.79 -3.44 12.07
C ARG A 46 -1.31 -2.78 10.79
N GLN A 47 -0.01 -2.86 10.47
CA GLN A 47 0.53 -2.35 9.21
C GLN A 47 -0.04 -3.12 8.00
N LEU A 48 -0.08 -4.44 8.08
CA LEU A 48 -0.64 -5.32 7.05
C LEU A 48 -2.11 -5.00 6.80
N GLU A 49 -2.89 -4.93 7.87
CA GLU A 49 -4.33 -4.67 7.83
C GLU A 49 -4.65 -3.28 7.27
N ALA A 50 -3.91 -2.25 7.68
CA ALA A 50 -4.10 -0.90 7.15
C ALA A 50 -3.91 -0.83 5.62
N VAL A 51 -2.94 -1.57 5.09
CA VAL A 51 -2.71 -1.66 3.64
C VAL A 51 -3.77 -2.51 2.95
N ARG A 52 -4.22 -3.63 3.54
CA ARG A 52 -5.33 -4.45 3.01
C ARG A 52 -6.62 -3.65 2.87
N GLN A 53 -7.02 -2.97 3.94
CA GLN A 53 -8.20 -2.11 3.92
C GLN A 53 -8.10 -1.00 2.88
N ALA A 54 -6.89 -0.45 2.65
CA ALA A 54 -6.68 0.55 1.61
C ALA A 54 -6.83 -0.06 0.21
N ILE A 55 -6.32 -1.27 -0.02
CA ILE A 55 -6.49 -2.00 -1.29
C ILE A 55 -7.97 -2.28 -1.56
N ASP A 56 -8.71 -2.78 -0.56
CA ASP A 56 -10.12 -3.10 -0.71
C ASP A 56 -10.97 -1.84 -0.94
N ALA A 57 -10.69 -0.77 -0.20
CA ALA A 57 -11.33 0.53 -0.42
C ALA A 57 -11.08 1.05 -1.83
N VAL A 58 -9.84 0.96 -2.33
CA VAL A 58 -9.50 1.39 -3.69
C VAL A 58 -10.15 0.50 -4.75
N ARG A 59 -10.19 -0.81 -4.55
CA ARG A 59 -10.85 -1.75 -5.47
C ARG A 59 -12.34 -1.43 -5.63
N ALA A 60 -12.99 -0.93 -4.58
CA ALA A 60 -14.39 -0.49 -4.62
C ALA A 60 -14.60 0.88 -5.32
N THR A 61 -13.54 1.61 -5.68
CA THR A 61 -13.67 2.91 -6.37
C THR A 61 -13.74 2.77 -7.88
N LYS A 62 -14.24 3.82 -8.55
CA LYS A 62 -14.15 3.93 -10.00
C LYS A 62 -12.68 3.92 -10.43
N ASN A 63 -12.35 3.08 -11.42
CA ASN A 63 -10.97 2.83 -11.88
C ASN A 63 -10.08 2.15 -10.83
N GLY A 64 -10.65 1.43 -9.86
CA GLY A 64 -9.90 0.73 -8.80
C GLY A 64 -8.77 -0.15 -9.33
N ASP A 65 -9.04 -0.94 -10.38
CA ASP A 65 -8.03 -1.82 -10.98
C ASP A 65 -6.85 -1.05 -11.57
N ALA A 66 -7.13 0.01 -12.34
CA ALA A 66 -6.09 0.87 -12.93
C ALA A 66 -5.27 1.57 -11.83
N LYS A 67 -5.91 2.02 -10.75
CA LYS A 67 -5.23 2.63 -9.61
C LYS A 67 -4.32 1.61 -8.91
N LEU A 68 -4.81 0.40 -8.65
CA LEU A 68 -4.02 -0.67 -8.05
C LEU A 68 -2.87 -1.10 -8.95
N GLU A 69 -3.04 -1.08 -10.29
CA GLU A 69 -1.95 -1.37 -11.22
C GLU A 69 -0.82 -0.33 -11.12
N VAL A 70 -1.15 0.97 -11.01
CA VAL A 70 -0.13 2.01 -10.76
C VAL A 70 0.63 1.74 -9.46
N ILE A 71 -0.08 1.40 -8.38
CA ILE A 71 0.51 1.10 -7.07
C ILE A 71 1.40 -0.13 -7.14
N ASP A 72 0.95 -1.21 -7.78
CA ASP A 72 1.68 -2.46 -7.93
C ASP A 72 2.98 -2.27 -8.73
N LEU A 73 2.90 -1.61 -9.88
CA LEU A 73 4.07 -1.30 -10.72
C LEU A 73 5.12 -0.45 -9.99
N TYR A 74 4.67 0.51 -9.17
CA TYR A 74 5.55 1.45 -8.48
C TYR A 74 6.14 0.90 -7.17
N TYR A 75 5.32 0.26 -6.32
CA TYR A 75 5.73 -0.16 -4.98
C TYR A 75 6.19 -1.62 -4.91
N TRP A 76 5.44 -2.55 -5.50
CA TRP A 76 5.62 -3.99 -5.26
C TRP A 76 6.47 -4.64 -6.33
N LYS A 77 6.11 -4.50 -7.61
CA LYS A 77 6.93 -4.96 -8.75
C LYS A 77 8.18 -4.10 -8.93
N LYS A 78 8.14 -2.83 -8.50
CA LYS A 78 9.24 -1.86 -8.64
C LYS A 78 9.80 -1.75 -10.07
N SER A 79 8.97 -2.06 -11.07
CA SER A 79 9.37 -2.11 -12.48
C SER A 79 9.36 -0.73 -13.13
N HIS A 80 8.55 0.20 -12.62
CA HIS A 80 8.40 1.54 -13.17
C HIS A 80 8.52 2.61 -12.09
N LYS A 81 8.97 3.81 -12.49
CA LYS A 81 8.69 5.03 -11.72
C LYS A 81 7.23 5.42 -11.94
N LEU A 82 6.69 6.29 -11.09
CA LEU A 82 5.28 6.70 -11.15
C LEU A 82 4.84 7.18 -12.54
N TYR A 83 5.69 7.96 -13.22
CA TYR A 83 5.47 8.38 -14.60
C TYR A 83 5.38 7.21 -15.58
N GLY A 84 6.29 6.24 -15.50
CA GLY A 84 6.26 5.06 -16.35
C GLY A 84 5.05 4.15 -16.08
N ALA A 85 4.63 4.05 -14.81
CA ALA A 85 3.40 3.35 -14.45
C ALA A 85 2.16 4.05 -15.01
N ALA A 86 2.13 5.38 -14.99
CA ALA A 86 1.06 6.17 -15.59
C ALA A 86 0.95 5.92 -17.10
N LEU A 87 2.08 5.93 -17.82
CA LEU A 87 2.12 5.60 -19.25
C LEU A 87 1.63 4.18 -19.54
N LYS A 88 2.03 3.20 -18.70
CA LYS A 88 1.63 1.80 -18.86
C LYS A 88 0.11 1.62 -18.71
N VAL A 89 -0.49 2.32 -17.75
CA VAL A 89 -1.93 2.26 -17.45
C VAL A 89 -2.76 3.19 -18.36
N GLY A 90 -2.12 4.11 -19.09
CA GLY A 90 -2.80 5.03 -20.01
C GLY A 90 -3.40 6.26 -19.33
N VAL A 91 -2.83 6.71 -18.21
CA VAL A 91 -3.29 7.90 -17.47
C VAL A 91 -2.23 9.00 -17.43
N SER A 92 -2.66 10.23 -17.15
CA SER A 92 -1.73 11.34 -17.01
C SER A 92 -0.80 11.14 -15.80
N ALA A 93 0.40 11.69 -15.87
CA ALA A 93 1.34 11.67 -14.75
C ALA A 93 0.76 12.33 -13.48
N HIS A 94 -0.05 13.38 -13.66
CA HIS A 94 -0.73 14.06 -12.56
C HIS A 94 -1.75 13.14 -11.88
N THR A 95 -2.58 12.47 -12.67
CA THR A 95 -3.55 11.48 -12.17
C THR A 95 -2.86 10.37 -11.37
N ALA A 96 -1.72 9.86 -11.82
CA ALA A 96 -0.97 8.85 -11.07
C ALA A 96 -0.41 9.41 -9.74
N ILE A 97 -0.01 10.69 -9.69
CA ILE A 97 0.42 11.36 -8.45
C ILE A 97 -0.74 11.48 -7.47
N ASP A 98 -1.91 11.88 -7.95
CA ASP A 98 -3.12 12.02 -7.13
C ASP A 98 -3.55 10.65 -6.60
N TRP A 99 -3.62 9.65 -7.47
CA TRP A 99 -3.94 8.27 -7.09
C TRP A 99 -2.99 7.70 -6.04
N ASN A 100 -1.69 7.92 -6.21
CA ASN A 100 -0.69 7.51 -5.24
C ASN A 100 -0.85 8.26 -3.91
N THR A 101 -1.17 9.56 -3.98
CA THR A 101 -1.38 10.39 -2.80
C THR A 101 -2.60 9.93 -2.01
N GLU A 102 -3.73 9.73 -2.69
CA GLU A 102 -4.96 9.22 -2.11
C GLU A 102 -4.75 7.84 -1.49
N PHE A 103 -4.02 6.94 -2.16
CA PHE A 103 -3.70 5.63 -1.60
C PHE A 103 -2.88 5.74 -0.31
N MET A 104 -1.86 6.62 -0.29
CA MET A 104 -1.09 6.87 0.93
C MET A 104 -1.93 7.48 2.06
N ASP A 105 -2.87 8.38 1.73
CA ASP A 105 -3.80 8.95 2.71
C ASP A 105 -4.75 7.90 3.29
N LEU A 106 -5.26 6.98 2.47
CA LEU A 106 -6.10 5.87 2.92
C LEU A 106 -5.33 4.96 3.88
N VAL A 107 -4.09 4.58 3.55
CA VAL A 107 -3.26 3.76 4.44
C VAL A 107 -2.97 4.50 5.75
N ALA A 108 -2.69 5.81 5.70
CA ALA A 108 -2.46 6.62 6.89
C ALA A 108 -3.71 6.65 7.81
N LYS A 109 -4.89 6.85 7.22
CA LYS A 109 -6.18 6.86 7.92
C LYS A 109 -6.48 5.50 8.55
N ASN A 110 -6.33 4.41 7.81
CA ASN A 110 -6.61 3.05 8.30
C ASN A 110 -5.66 2.64 9.43
N TYR A 111 -4.41 3.13 9.43
CA TYR A 111 -3.48 2.90 10.52
C TYR A 111 -3.75 3.78 11.77
N GLY A 112 -4.41 4.93 11.58
CA GLY A 112 -4.70 5.92 12.63
C GLY A 112 -3.65 7.03 12.77
N LEU A 113 -3.01 7.45 11.67
CA LEU A 113 -2.04 8.55 11.66
C LEU A 113 -2.65 9.92 11.35
N ILE A 114 -3.87 9.93 10.81
CA ILE A 114 -4.68 11.11 10.44
C ILE A 114 -6.17 10.84 10.68
#